data_AF-A0A7X8XFP1-F1
#
_entry.id   AF-A0A7X8XFP1-F1
#
_cell.length_a   1.000
_cell.length_b   1.000
_cell.length_c   1.000
_cell.angle_alpha   90.00
_cell.angle_beta   90.00
_cell.angle_gamma   90.00
#
_symmetry.space_group_name_H-M   'P 1'
#
loop_
_entity.id
_entity.type
_entity.pdbx_description
1 polymer ?
#
loop_
_entity_poly.entity_id
_entity_poly.type
_entity_poly.pdbx_seq_one_letter_code
_entity_poly.pdbx_strand_id
1 'polypeptide(L)'
;MDREHHLYLLLGSNIDAEHNLASALALLGERMDIDAVSSIWQSDAVGSDGPAYLNIALSTRTIDDPASIKERLFRPIEAKLGRIRTEDKNADRTIDIDAIVLDGEVIDPQLWECAHIAVPMAEIGLSITADPYGSLDLRAKSLQMRTNITRRDDLFVLLGGKIMDTPKERLDYGTAAPDAVSAFIKLEGYVIKSGLDRELLELIKMRASQINGCAYCLDMHTKDARARGESEQRIYGLSAWREAPYYTKAERAVLAWTEAVTQISDHKVTDELYDEMRRHFTEKQVV
;
A
#
# COMPACT_ATOMS: atom_id res chain seq x y z
N MET A 1 -25.09 24.27 10.32
CA MET A 1 -24.38 23.10 9.76
C MET A 1 -23.06 23.07 10.47
N ASP A 2 -22.76 21.98 11.15
CA ASP A 2 -21.45 21.81 11.78
C ASP A 2 -20.38 21.80 10.69
N ARG A 3 -19.26 22.46 10.95
CA ARG A 3 -18.15 22.55 10.00
C ARG A 3 -17.43 21.20 10.02
N GLU A 4 -17.28 20.60 8.83
CA GLU A 4 -16.43 19.43 8.66
C GLU A 4 -14.96 19.86 8.62
N HIS A 5 -14.10 19.10 9.29
CA HIS A 5 -12.67 19.30 9.39
C HIS A 5 -11.94 18.10 8.78
N HIS A 6 -10.87 18.38 8.02
CA HIS A 6 -9.99 17.35 7.46
C HIS A 6 -8.75 17.21 8.34
N LEU A 7 -8.49 15.98 8.79
CA LEU A 7 -7.32 15.66 9.59
C LEU A 7 -6.51 14.55 8.93
N TYR A 8 -5.19 14.76 8.90
CA TYR A 8 -4.22 13.73 8.55
C TYR A 8 -3.51 13.28 9.81
N LEU A 9 -3.70 12.01 10.17
CA LEU A 9 -3.25 11.44 11.43
C LEU A 9 -2.08 10.49 11.20
N LEU A 10 -1.16 10.43 12.14
CA LEU A 10 -0.14 9.40 12.22
C LEU A 10 -0.36 8.56 13.48
N LEU A 11 -0.36 7.25 13.30
CA LEU A 11 -0.40 6.27 14.38
C LEU A 11 0.95 5.57 14.45
N GLY A 12 1.49 5.41 15.65
CA GLY A 12 2.76 4.74 15.90
C GLY A 12 2.70 3.79 17.10
N SER A 13 3.25 2.58 16.97
CA SER A 13 3.32 1.60 18.05
C SER A 13 4.57 0.73 17.98
N ASN A 14 5.16 0.39 19.13
CA ASN A 14 6.23 -0.61 19.21
C ASN A 14 6.02 -1.67 20.30
N ILE A 15 4.90 -1.64 21.01
CA ILE A 15 4.46 -2.71 21.92
C ILE A 15 3.21 -3.33 21.32
N ASP A 16 3.26 -4.64 21.03
CA ASP A 16 2.15 -5.38 20.39
C ASP A 16 1.55 -4.63 19.19
N ALA A 17 2.47 -4.17 18.31
CA ALA A 17 2.19 -3.05 17.42
C ALA A 17 1.11 -3.35 16.38
N GLU A 18 1.08 -4.58 15.85
CA GLU A 18 0.08 -5.00 14.88
C GLU A 18 -1.34 -4.97 15.48
N HIS A 19 -1.49 -5.52 16.68
CA HIS A 19 -2.77 -5.52 17.40
C HIS A 19 -3.22 -4.10 17.77
N ASN A 20 -2.31 -3.28 18.28
CA ASN A 20 -2.64 -1.94 18.74
C ASN A 20 -2.95 -0.98 17.58
N LEU A 21 -2.23 -1.06 16.45
CA LEU A 21 -2.58 -0.31 15.25
C LEU A 21 -3.97 -0.70 14.74
N ALA A 22 -4.25 -2.00 14.60
CA ALA A 22 -5.56 -2.48 14.15
C ALA A 22 -6.70 -2.01 15.08
N SER A 23 -6.49 -2.09 16.39
CA SER A 23 -7.48 -1.67 17.39
C SER A 23 -7.69 -0.15 17.38
N ALA A 24 -6.62 0.64 17.23
CA ALA A 24 -6.72 2.09 17.13
C ALA A 24 -7.50 2.54 15.89
N LEU A 25 -7.22 1.92 14.73
CA LEU A 25 -7.94 2.18 13.48
C LEU A 25 -9.44 1.87 13.63
N ALA A 26 -9.80 0.73 14.23
CA ALA A 26 -11.19 0.37 14.47
C ALA A 26 -11.90 1.40 15.36
N LEU A 27 -11.26 1.82 16.46
CA LEU A 27 -11.83 2.79 17.40
C LEU A 27 -11.95 4.20 16.79
N LEU A 28 -11.00 4.61 15.96
CA LEU A 28 -11.09 5.87 15.21
C LEU A 28 -12.24 5.82 14.19
N GLY A 29 -12.40 4.71 13.47
CA GLY A 29 -13.47 4.52 12.48
C GLY A 29 -14.89 4.49 13.06
N GLU A 30 -15.04 4.30 14.38
CA GLU A 30 -16.34 4.46 15.07
C GLU A 30 -16.75 5.93 15.26
N ARG A 31 -15.82 6.87 15.08
CA ARG A 31 -15.97 8.29 15.43
C ARG A 31 -15.63 9.26 14.29
N MET A 32 -14.86 8.81 13.31
CA MET A 32 -14.37 9.61 12.19
C MET A 32 -14.58 8.86 10.89
N ASP A 33 -14.85 9.59 9.82
CA ASP A 33 -14.86 9.03 8.48
C ASP A 33 -13.42 8.91 7.99
N ILE A 34 -12.94 7.68 7.77
CA ILE A 34 -11.58 7.42 7.29
C ILE A 34 -11.62 7.30 5.76
N ASP A 35 -10.97 8.24 5.07
CA ASP A 35 -10.96 8.35 3.61
C ASP A 35 -9.87 7.49 2.99
N ALA A 36 -8.69 7.45 3.61
CA ALA A 36 -7.53 6.73 3.11
C ALA A 36 -6.61 6.32 4.26
N VAL A 37 -5.84 5.27 4.03
CA VAL A 37 -4.78 4.77 4.92
C VAL A 37 -3.54 4.49 4.09
N SER A 38 -2.36 4.78 4.64
CA SER A 38 -1.09 4.37 4.04
C SER A 38 -0.88 2.87 4.19
N SER A 39 0.17 2.36 3.56
CA SER A 39 0.79 1.10 3.95
C SER A 39 1.33 1.20 5.38
N ILE A 40 1.58 0.07 6.03
CA ILE A 40 2.27 0.04 7.33
C ILE A 40 3.78 0.10 7.09
N TRP A 41 4.45 0.97 7.83
CA TRP A 41 5.89 1.21 7.71
C TRP A 41 6.60 0.93 9.03
N GLN A 42 7.63 0.09 8.99
CA GLN A 42 8.48 -0.22 10.12
C GLN A 42 9.71 0.70 10.13
N SER A 43 10.01 1.31 11.27
CA SER A 43 11.20 2.14 11.48
C SER A 43 11.90 1.81 12.79
N ASP A 44 13.20 2.08 12.87
CA ASP A 44 13.94 2.04 14.13
C ASP A 44 13.32 2.97 15.18
N ALA A 45 13.45 2.61 16.46
CA ALA A 45 13.07 3.49 17.55
C ALA A 45 13.98 4.73 17.59
N VAL A 46 13.37 5.92 17.69
CA VAL A 46 14.12 7.17 17.77
C VAL A 46 14.44 7.46 19.22
N GLY A 47 15.73 7.41 19.56
CA GLY A 47 16.22 7.81 20.89
C GLY A 47 16.01 6.77 22.00
N SER A 48 15.73 5.51 21.65
CA SER A 48 15.75 4.36 22.55
C SER A 48 16.30 3.11 21.84
N ASP A 49 16.76 2.12 22.61
CA ASP A 49 17.14 0.79 22.10
C ASP A 49 15.93 -0.18 22.09
N GLY A 50 14.71 0.35 22.10
CA GLY A 50 13.47 -0.40 22.15
C GLY A 50 13.11 -1.09 20.83
N PRO A 51 12.02 -1.88 20.80
CA PRO A 51 11.54 -2.52 19.58
C PRO A 51 11.24 -1.50 18.47
N ALA A 52 11.36 -1.95 17.22
CA ALA A 52 11.00 -1.15 16.05
C ALA A 52 9.53 -0.73 16.10
N TYR A 53 9.26 0.47 15.59
CA TYR A 53 7.91 1.02 15.49
C TYR A 53 7.25 0.59 14.20
N LEU A 54 5.96 0.27 14.26
CA LEU A 54 5.06 0.29 13.12
C LEU A 54 4.32 1.62 13.08
N ASN A 55 4.28 2.23 11.89
CA ASN A 55 3.69 3.53 11.64
C ASN A 55 2.69 3.44 10.49
N ILE A 56 1.56 4.13 10.61
CA ILE A 56 0.56 4.25 9.56
C ILE A 56 -0.04 5.66 9.56
N ALA A 57 -0.27 6.21 8.37
CA ALA A 57 -0.93 7.50 8.20
C ALA A 57 -2.39 7.31 7.74
N LEU A 58 -3.26 8.23 8.13
CA LEU A 58 -4.66 8.26 7.73
C LEU A 58 -5.06 9.64 7.22
N SER A 59 -5.95 9.68 6.23
CA SER A 59 -6.75 10.85 5.91
C SER A 59 -8.16 10.64 6.45
N THR A 60 -8.69 11.61 7.19
CA THR A 60 -9.96 11.49 7.90
C THR A 60 -10.77 12.78 7.89
N ARG A 61 -12.08 12.65 8.07
CA ARG A 61 -13.03 13.75 8.26
C ARG A 61 -13.77 13.61 9.58
N THR A 62 -14.02 14.74 10.22
CA THR A 62 -14.81 14.81 11.45
C THR A 62 -15.54 16.14 11.56
N ILE A 63 -16.62 16.14 12.35
CA ILE A 63 -17.32 17.35 12.78
C ILE A 63 -16.89 17.81 14.18
N ASP A 64 -16.03 17.03 14.86
CA ASP A 64 -15.50 17.37 16.17
C ASP A 64 -14.53 18.56 16.07
N ASP A 65 -14.50 19.39 17.12
CA ASP A 65 -13.58 20.51 17.24
C ASP A 65 -12.11 20.03 17.30
N PRO A 66 -11.27 20.39 16.31
CA PRO A 66 -9.87 19.98 16.25
C PRO A 66 -9.04 20.39 17.47
N ALA A 67 -9.37 21.51 18.13
CA ALA A 67 -8.65 21.95 19.32
C ALA A 67 -8.87 20.99 20.52
N SER A 68 -9.96 20.23 20.50
CA SER A 68 -10.34 19.32 21.59
C SER A 68 -10.13 17.84 21.26
N ILE A 69 -9.92 17.49 19.98
CA ILE A 69 -9.91 16.09 19.51
C ILE A 69 -8.82 15.24 20.19
N LYS A 70 -7.67 15.84 20.50
CA LYS A 70 -6.58 15.15 21.20
C LYS A 70 -7.00 14.68 22.60
N GLU A 71 -7.69 15.53 23.35
CA GLU A 71 -8.17 15.21 24.71
C GLU A 71 -9.44 14.35 24.69
N ARG A 72 -10.32 14.57 23.72
CA ARG A 72 -11.64 13.92 23.67
C ARG A 72 -11.65 12.57 22.96
N LEU A 73 -10.73 12.34 22.04
CA LEU A 73 -10.70 11.13 21.23
C LEU A 73 -9.37 10.40 21.33
N PHE A 74 -8.25 11.06 21.04
CA PHE A 74 -6.95 10.38 20.93
C PHE A 74 -6.51 9.82 22.28
N ARG A 75 -6.44 10.65 23.33
CA ARG A 75 -6.04 10.21 24.68
C ARG A 75 -6.92 9.10 25.25
N PRO A 76 -8.27 9.15 25.13
CA PRO A 76 -9.11 8.02 25.54
C PRO A 76 -8.83 6.72 24.78
N ILE A 77 -8.57 6.78 23.47
CA ILE A 77 -8.20 5.60 22.68
C ILE A 77 -6.84 5.06 23.13
N GLU A 78 -5.84 5.94 23.25
CA GLU A 78 -4.51 5.59 23.75
C GLU A 78 -4.58 4.92 25.13
N ALA A 79 -5.32 5.50 26.07
CA ALA A 79 -5.50 4.94 27.41
C ALA A 79 -6.22 3.58 27.39
N LYS A 80 -7.24 3.43 26.54
CA LYS A 80 -7.96 2.15 26.34
C LYS A 80 -7.04 1.06 25.80
N LEU A 81 -6.06 1.43 24.98
CA LEU A 81 -5.02 0.55 24.43
C LEU A 81 -3.77 0.48 25.33
N GLY A 82 -3.87 0.89 26.59
CA GLY A 82 -2.81 0.69 27.58
C GLY A 82 -1.63 1.65 27.50
N ARG A 83 -1.77 2.80 26.85
CA ARG A 83 -0.70 3.81 26.78
C ARG A 83 -0.36 4.32 28.18
N ILE A 84 0.88 4.11 28.60
CA ILE A 84 1.45 4.69 29.82
C ILE A 84 2.27 5.92 29.44
N ARG A 85 2.02 7.05 30.12
CA ARG A 85 2.75 8.30 29.90
C ARG A 85 3.82 8.47 30.97
N THR A 86 5.07 8.58 30.53
CA THR A 86 6.27 8.79 31.37
C THR A 86 6.89 10.15 31.08
N GLU A 87 7.82 10.59 31.94
CA GLU A 87 8.62 11.80 31.68
C GLU A 87 9.57 11.62 30.47
N ASP A 88 10.00 10.38 30.22
CA ASP A 88 10.74 10.02 29.02
C ASP A 88 9.83 10.03 27.78
N LYS A 89 10.16 10.88 26.80
CA LYS A 89 9.44 11.03 25.53
C LYS A 89 9.73 9.89 24.54
N ASN A 90 10.83 9.18 24.73
CA ASN A 90 11.29 8.10 23.85
C ASN A 90 10.87 6.71 24.37
N ALA A 91 10.14 6.65 25.49
CA ALA A 91 9.66 5.40 26.05
C ALA A 91 8.79 4.61 25.05
N ASP A 92 8.91 3.30 25.12
CA ASP A 92 8.10 2.35 24.36
C ASP A 92 6.61 2.54 24.66
N ARG A 93 5.78 2.32 23.64
CA ARG A 93 4.36 2.67 23.68
C ARG A 93 3.49 1.67 22.94
N THR A 94 2.33 1.39 23.51
CA THR A 94 1.30 0.58 22.87
C THR A 94 0.66 1.31 21.70
N ILE A 95 0.45 2.62 21.78
CA ILE A 95 -0.02 3.45 20.66
C ILE A 95 0.26 4.93 20.96
N ASP A 96 0.58 5.69 19.91
CA ASP A 96 0.54 7.15 19.85
C ASP A 96 -0.36 7.55 18.68
N ILE A 97 -1.19 8.57 18.88
CA ILE A 97 -2.05 9.14 17.83
C ILE A 97 -1.79 10.64 17.75
N ASP A 98 -1.22 11.10 16.64
CA ASP A 98 -0.92 12.51 16.41
C ASP A 98 -1.60 13.04 15.15
N ALA A 99 -2.16 14.24 15.25
CA ALA A 99 -2.55 15.01 14.08
C ALA A 99 -1.30 15.69 13.51
N ILE A 100 -1.10 15.55 12.19
CA ILE A 100 0.06 16.11 11.49
C ILE A 100 -0.35 17.27 10.59
N VAL A 101 -1.51 17.16 9.95
CA VAL A 101 -2.10 18.23 9.13
C VAL A 101 -3.56 18.42 9.53
N LEU A 102 -3.97 19.68 9.68
CA LEU A 102 -5.33 20.08 10.02
C LEU A 102 -5.82 21.11 9.01
N ASP A 103 -6.93 20.83 8.33
CA ASP A 103 -7.54 21.72 7.33
C ASP A 103 -6.53 22.26 6.30
N GLY A 104 -5.55 21.43 5.92
CA GLY A 104 -4.48 21.75 4.97
C GLY A 104 -3.25 22.44 5.56
N GLU A 105 -3.28 22.83 6.83
CA GLU A 105 -2.15 23.43 7.55
C GLU A 105 -1.32 22.36 8.25
N VAL A 106 -0.01 22.34 7.98
CA VAL A 106 0.93 21.43 8.64
C VAL A 106 1.20 21.95 10.05
N ILE A 107 0.94 21.13 11.07
CA ILE A 107 1.04 21.55 12.48
C ILE A 107 2.47 21.92 12.85
N ASP A 108 3.44 21.10 12.42
CA ASP A 108 4.87 21.39 12.54
C ASP A 108 5.59 20.94 11.26
N PRO A 109 6.08 21.89 10.44
CA PRO A 109 6.85 21.59 9.24
C PRO A 109 8.07 20.68 9.48
N GLN A 110 8.69 20.72 10.67
CA GLN A 110 9.87 19.90 10.95
C GLN A 110 9.57 18.40 10.95
N LEU A 111 8.30 18.01 11.06
CA LEU A 111 7.88 16.61 11.01
C LEU A 111 8.17 15.97 9.64
N TRP A 112 8.33 16.76 8.58
CA TRP A 112 8.76 16.27 7.26
C TRP A 112 10.22 15.82 7.20
N GLU A 113 10.99 16.06 8.26
CA GLU A 113 12.34 15.51 8.43
C GLU A 113 12.33 14.09 9.01
N CYS A 114 11.21 13.67 9.60
CA CYS A 114 11.08 12.37 10.23
C CYS A 114 10.60 11.33 9.23
N ALA A 115 11.44 10.35 8.91
CA ALA A 115 11.12 9.30 7.93
C ALA A 115 9.81 8.55 8.27
N HIS A 116 9.62 8.19 9.55
CA HIS A 116 8.43 7.49 10.04
C HIS A 116 7.13 8.30 9.95
N ILE A 117 7.22 9.60 9.64
CA ILE A 117 6.07 10.49 9.43
C ILE A 117 5.91 10.78 7.93
N ALA A 118 6.96 11.33 7.31
CA ALA A 118 6.93 11.80 5.93
C ALA A 118 6.62 10.69 4.92
N VAL A 119 7.13 9.48 5.17
CA VAL A 119 6.97 8.34 4.26
C VAL A 119 5.52 7.83 4.22
N PRO A 120 4.89 7.46 5.35
CA PRO A 120 3.46 7.13 5.36
C PRO A 120 2.59 8.27 4.82
N MET A 121 2.89 9.51 5.19
CA MET A 121 2.11 10.69 4.81
C MET A 121 2.11 10.96 3.30
N ALA A 122 3.22 10.68 2.60
CA ALA A 122 3.30 10.82 1.15
C ALA A 122 2.34 9.86 0.40
N GLU A 123 1.91 8.75 1.01
CA GLU A 123 1.02 7.79 0.35
C GLU A 123 -0.46 8.18 0.38
N ILE A 124 -0.87 9.09 1.28
CA ILE A 124 -2.29 9.36 1.55
C ILE A 124 -2.87 10.60 0.86
N GLY A 125 -2.25 11.06 -0.23
CA GLY A 125 -2.82 12.08 -1.10
C GLY A 125 -3.14 13.41 -0.39
N LEU A 126 -2.18 13.93 0.38
CA LEU A 126 -2.32 15.14 1.18
C LEU A 126 -2.83 16.35 0.38
N SER A 127 -3.90 16.97 0.87
CA SER A 127 -4.36 18.29 0.44
C SER A 127 -3.85 19.36 1.41
N ILE A 128 -2.63 19.87 1.17
CA ILE A 128 -1.97 20.93 1.96
C ILE A 128 -2.02 22.29 1.24
N THR A 129 -2.13 23.37 2.01
CA THR A 129 -2.17 24.76 1.48
C THR A 129 -0.80 25.22 0.97
N ALA A 130 0.28 24.76 1.59
CA ALA A 130 1.66 24.95 1.14
C ALA A 130 2.58 23.83 1.64
N ASP A 131 3.48 23.34 0.79
CA ASP A 131 4.57 22.46 1.20
C ASP A 131 5.85 23.30 1.46
N PRO A 132 6.29 23.43 2.73
CA PRO A 132 7.46 24.24 3.06
C PRO A 132 8.78 23.73 2.46
N TYR A 133 8.83 22.49 1.98
CA TYR A 133 10.00 21.88 1.33
C TYR A 133 9.77 21.55 -0.16
N GLY A 134 8.64 21.98 -0.72
CA GLY A 134 8.30 21.90 -2.14
C GLY A 134 7.59 20.62 -2.56
N SER A 135 8.10 19.44 -2.21
CA SER A 135 7.43 18.15 -2.49
C SER A 135 7.73 17.09 -1.43
N LEU A 136 6.71 16.76 -0.65
CA LEU A 136 6.74 15.70 0.34
C LEU A 136 7.09 14.34 -0.28
N ASP A 137 6.64 14.03 -1.50
CA ASP A 137 7.01 12.81 -2.21
C ASP A 137 8.52 12.69 -2.43
N LEU A 138 9.16 13.79 -2.87
CA LEU A 138 10.61 13.82 -3.06
C LEU A 138 11.33 13.70 -1.71
N ARG A 139 10.77 14.31 -0.66
CA ARG A 139 11.33 14.23 0.70
C ARG A 139 11.25 12.80 1.24
N ALA A 140 10.10 12.17 1.15
CA ALA A 140 9.86 10.78 1.56
C ALA A 140 10.82 9.82 0.85
N LYS A 141 10.94 9.90 -0.48
CA LYS A 141 11.90 9.08 -1.25
C LYS A 141 13.34 9.29 -0.78
N SER A 142 13.72 10.54 -0.54
CA SER A 142 15.05 10.87 -0.03
C SER A 142 15.31 10.31 1.37
N LEU A 143 14.30 10.32 2.25
CA LEU A 143 14.41 9.78 3.61
C LEU A 143 14.45 8.26 3.62
N GLN A 144 13.65 7.58 2.78
CA GLN A 144 13.71 6.12 2.60
C GLN A 144 15.11 5.64 2.21
N MET A 145 15.82 6.40 1.36
CA MET A 145 17.18 6.03 0.94
C MET A 145 18.25 6.18 2.03
N ARG A 146 17.97 6.93 3.10
CA ARG A 146 18.97 7.31 4.12
C ARG A 146 18.65 6.79 5.52
N THR A 147 17.50 6.16 5.70
CA THR A 147 17.02 5.68 7.00
C THR A 147 16.59 4.22 6.88
N ASN A 148 16.60 3.51 8.01
CA ASN A 148 16.10 2.14 8.07
C ASN A 148 14.57 2.16 8.25
N ILE A 149 13.87 2.54 7.19
CA ILE A 149 12.40 2.47 7.12
C ILE A 149 12.00 1.50 6.01
N THR A 150 11.14 0.54 6.35
CA THR A 150 10.76 -0.54 5.45
C THR A 150 9.25 -0.72 5.45
N ARG A 151 8.68 -1.04 4.28
CA ARG A 151 7.24 -1.29 4.17
C ARG A 151 6.95 -2.71 4.67
N ARG A 152 5.91 -2.87 5.49
CA ARG A 152 5.43 -4.18 5.97
C ARG A 152 4.36 -4.70 5.01
N ASP A 153 4.81 -5.28 3.90
CA ASP A 153 3.97 -5.84 2.84
C ASP A 153 3.16 -7.08 3.27
N ASP A 154 3.50 -7.64 4.42
CA ASP A 154 2.80 -8.73 5.09
C ASP A 154 1.56 -8.24 5.87
N LEU A 155 1.44 -6.93 6.11
CA LEU A 155 0.33 -6.34 6.85
C LEU A 155 -0.59 -5.52 5.94
N PHE A 156 -1.91 -5.77 6.03
CA PHE A 156 -2.92 -5.08 5.22
C PHE A 156 -3.98 -4.43 6.11
N VAL A 157 -4.39 -3.20 5.77
CA VAL A 157 -5.50 -2.50 6.42
C VAL A 157 -6.70 -2.45 5.47
N LEU A 158 -7.84 -2.99 5.92
CA LEU A 158 -9.12 -2.90 5.21
C LEU A 158 -10.01 -1.85 5.88
N LEU A 159 -10.36 -0.80 5.15
CA LEU A 159 -11.32 0.22 5.59
C LEU A 159 -12.74 -0.36 5.58
N GLY A 160 -13.42 -0.43 6.74
CA GLY A 160 -14.82 -0.89 6.80
C GLY A 160 -15.28 -1.74 7.99
N GLY A 161 -14.58 -1.74 9.13
CA GLY A 161 -15.16 -2.20 10.40
C GLY A 161 -15.52 -3.69 10.49
N LYS A 162 -14.97 -4.53 9.60
CA LYS A 162 -14.87 -5.97 9.85
C LYS A 162 -13.42 -6.35 9.64
N ILE A 163 -12.74 -6.64 10.75
CA ILE A 163 -11.68 -7.64 10.73
C ILE A 163 -12.39 -8.92 10.29
N MET A 164 -12.49 -9.14 8.98
CA MET A 164 -12.53 -10.51 8.52
C MET A 164 -11.24 -11.10 9.05
N ASP A 165 -11.37 -12.11 9.89
CA ASP A 165 -10.31 -13.01 10.34
C ASP A 165 -9.23 -13.04 9.23
N THR A 166 -8.18 -12.23 9.37
CA THR A 166 -7.13 -12.16 8.37
C THR A 166 -6.65 -13.59 8.28
N PRO A 167 -6.65 -14.24 7.10
CA PRO A 167 -6.25 -15.64 7.04
C PRO A 167 -4.90 -15.72 7.73
N LYS A 168 -4.87 -16.35 8.91
CA LYS A 168 -3.67 -16.42 9.75
C LYS A 168 -2.52 -16.71 8.82
N GLU A 169 -1.53 -15.82 8.79
CA GLU A 169 -0.39 -15.95 7.88
C GLU A 169 0.13 -17.37 8.02
N ARG A 170 -0.07 -18.16 6.96
CA ARG A 170 0.18 -19.60 7.03
C ARG A 170 1.67 -19.87 6.96
N LEU A 171 2.42 -18.99 6.31
CA LEU A 171 3.84 -19.12 6.01
C LEU A 171 4.44 -17.77 5.61
N ASP A 172 5.47 -17.33 6.33
CA ASP A 172 6.36 -16.25 5.92
C ASP A 172 7.45 -16.84 5.02
N TYR A 173 7.36 -16.61 3.71
CA TYR A 173 8.33 -17.10 2.73
C TYR A 173 9.72 -16.46 2.88
N GLY A 174 9.78 -15.20 3.33
CA GLY A 174 11.02 -14.46 3.51
C GLY A 174 11.88 -15.08 4.61
N THR A 175 11.25 -15.49 5.71
CA THR A 175 11.92 -16.21 6.80
C THR A 175 12.12 -17.69 6.49
N ALA A 176 11.10 -18.37 5.92
CA ALA A 176 11.16 -19.81 5.70
C ALA A 176 12.11 -20.22 4.55
N ALA A 177 12.23 -19.40 3.51
CA ALA A 177 13.02 -19.69 2.32
C ALA A 177 13.58 -18.42 1.65
N PRO A 178 14.47 -17.67 2.34
CA PRO A 178 15.00 -16.40 1.85
C PRO A 178 15.69 -16.51 0.47
N ASP A 179 16.39 -17.61 0.22
CA ASP A 179 17.07 -17.84 -1.07
C ASP A 179 16.07 -18.05 -2.22
N ALA A 180 14.93 -18.68 -1.95
CA ALA A 180 13.87 -18.86 -2.94
C ALA A 180 13.20 -17.53 -3.28
N VAL A 181 12.92 -16.72 -2.26
CA VAL A 181 12.41 -15.34 -2.44
C VAL A 181 13.41 -14.50 -3.22
N SER A 182 14.70 -14.58 -2.89
CA SER A 182 15.76 -13.88 -3.64
C SER A 182 15.81 -14.29 -5.11
N ALA A 183 15.65 -15.58 -5.41
CA ALA A 183 15.60 -16.07 -6.79
C ALA A 183 14.37 -15.52 -7.53
N PHE A 184 13.21 -15.47 -6.87
CA PHE A 184 11.99 -14.91 -7.45
C PHE A 184 12.14 -13.40 -7.75
N ILE A 185 12.74 -12.63 -6.83
CA ILE A 185 13.04 -11.20 -7.04
C ILE A 185 13.97 -11.00 -8.24
N LYS A 186 14.97 -11.87 -8.41
CA LYS A 186 15.88 -11.80 -9.59
C LYS A 186 15.13 -12.10 -10.88
N LEU A 187 14.22 -13.07 -10.88
CA LEU A 187 13.36 -13.36 -12.03
C LEU A 187 12.47 -12.15 -12.37
N GLU A 188 11.80 -11.56 -11.38
CA GLU A 188 11.01 -10.34 -11.57
C GLU A 188 11.86 -9.19 -12.12
N GLY A 189 13.09 -9.03 -11.62
CA GLY A 189 14.05 -8.06 -12.13
C GLY A 189 14.45 -8.30 -13.59
N TYR A 190 14.46 -9.55 -14.07
CA TYR A 190 14.61 -9.87 -15.50
C TYR A 190 13.36 -9.52 -16.28
N VAL A 191 12.16 -9.89 -15.81
CA VAL A 191 10.87 -9.63 -16.46
C VAL A 191 10.67 -8.14 -16.72
N ILE A 192 10.97 -7.30 -15.72
CA ILE A 192 10.92 -5.83 -15.84
C ILE A 192 11.87 -5.29 -16.93
N LYS A 193 12.94 -6.03 -17.27
CA LYS A 193 13.96 -5.69 -18.27
C LYS A 193 13.82 -6.51 -19.56
N SER A 194 12.72 -7.25 -19.72
CA SER A 194 12.45 -8.10 -20.90
C SER A 194 12.32 -7.29 -22.20
N GLY A 195 12.00 -6.00 -22.09
CA GLY A 195 11.65 -5.13 -23.21
C GLY A 195 10.14 -5.07 -23.47
N LEU A 196 9.32 -5.62 -22.57
CA LEU A 196 7.89 -5.34 -22.53
C LEU A 196 7.61 -4.04 -21.76
N ASP A 197 6.62 -3.28 -22.22
CA ASP A 197 6.14 -2.09 -21.52
C ASP A 197 5.57 -2.47 -20.15
N ARG A 198 5.78 -1.61 -19.15
CA ARG A 198 5.40 -1.94 -17.77
C ARG A 198 3.89 -1.99 -17.58
N GLU A 199 3.16 -1.15 -18.31
CA GLU A 199 1.71 -1.13 -18.37
C GLU A 199 1.18 -2.48 -18.89
N LEU A 200 1.80 -3.00 -19.95
CA LEU A 200 1.44 -4.29 -20.52
C LEU A 200 1.74 -5.45 -19.55
N LEU A 201 2.86 -5.39 -18.83
CA LEU A 201 3.20 -6.37 -17.80
C LEU A 201 2.13 -6.43 -16.70
N GLU A 202 1.62 -5.28 -16.23
CA GLU A 202 0.55 -5.29 -15.22
C GLU A 202 -0.73 -5.92 -15.76
N LEU A 203 -1.13 -5.67 -17.02
CA LEU A 203 -2.28 -6.35 -17.62
C LEU A 203 -2.11 -7.87 -17.70
N ILE A 204 -0.92 -8.34 -18.07
CA ILE A 204 -0.58 -9.77 -18.14
C ILE A 204 -0.71 -10.39 -16.74
N LYS A 205 -0.06 -9.78 -15.74
CA LYS A 205 -0.06 -10.28 -14.36
C LYS A 205 -1.46 -10.23 -13.74
N MET A 206 -2.22 -9.17 -13.98
CA MET A 206 -3.61 -9.07 -13.57
C MET A 206 -4.45 -10.18 -14.21
N ARG A 207 -4.32 -10.43 -15.52
CA ARG A 207 -5.12 -11.46 -16.20
C ARG A 207 -4.79 -12.86 -15.69
N ALA A 208 -3.51 -13.19 -15.54
CA ALA A 208 -3.09 -14.45 -14.92
C ALA A 208 -3.66 -14.58 -13.49
N SER A 209 -3.63 -13.49 -12.71
CA SER A 209 -4.14 -13.46 -11.33
C SER A 209 -5.66 -13.64 -11.27
N GLN A 210 -6.42 -13.09 -12.22
CA GLN A 210 -7.87 -13.31 -12.33
C GLN A 210 -8.19 -14.79 -12.55
N ILE A 211 -7.40 -15.47 -13.39
CA ILE A 211 -7.58 -16.90 -13.68
C ILE A 211 -7.21 -17.75 -12.47
N ASN A 212 -6.10 -17.42 -11.79
CA ASN A 212 -5.61 -18.15 -10.63
C ASN A 212 -6.43 -17.89 -9.35
N GLY A 213 -7.27 -16.84 -9.33
CA GLY A 213 -8.02 -16.43 -8.14
C GLY A 213 -7.14 -15.84 -7.03
N CYS A 214 -5.99 -15.23 -7.38
CA CYS A 214 -5.06 -14.67 -6.41
C CYS A 214 -5.50 -13.25 -5.98
N ALA A 215 -6.20 -13.12 -4.85
CA ALA A 215 -6.66 -11.82 -4.34
C ALA A 215 -5.51 -10.84 -4.06
N TYR A 216 -4.42 -11.32 -3.45
CA TYR A 216 -3.21 -10.51 -3.18
C TYR A 216 -2.60 -9.94 -4.46
N CYS A 217 -2.42 -10.79 -5.47
CA CYS A 217 -1.85 -10.39 -6.76
C CYS A 217 -2.76 -9.38 -7.48
N LEU A 218 -4.08 -9.59 -7.42
CA LEU A 218 -5.04 -8.65 -8.00
C LEU A 218 -4.98 -7.27 -7.34
N ASP A 219 -4.91 -7.20 -6.01
CA ASP A 219 -4.79 -5.93 -5.29
C ASP A 219 -3.51 -5.18 -5.69
N MET A 220 -2.36 -5.86 -5.64
CA MET A 220 -1.06 -5.28 -5.99
C MET A 220 -1.02 -4.79 -7.44
N HIS A 221 -1.32 -5.66 -8.41
CA HIS A 221 -1.18 -5.31 -9.83
C HIS A 221 -2.20 -4.28 -10.28
N THR A 222 -3.39 -4.23 -9.67
CA THR A 222 -4.38 -3.19 -9.97
C THR A 222 -3.89 -1.82 -9.48
N LYS A 223 -3.27 -1.74 -8.30
CA LYS A 223 -2.66 -0.50 -7.78
C LYS A 223 -1.50 -0.04 -8.66
N ASP A 224 -0.61 -0.97 -9.04
CA ASP A 224 0.53 -0.66 -9.91
C ASP A 224 0.09 -0.23 -11.32
N ALA A 225 -0.93 -0.86 -11.88
CA ALA A 225 -1.52 -0.46 -13.16
C ALA A 225 -2.06 0.97 -13.10
N ARG A 226 -2.85 1.30 -12.06
CA ARG A 226 -3.37 2.67 -11.84
C ARG A 226 -2.25 3.69 -11.72
N ALA A 227 -1.21 3.38 -10.95
CA ALA A 227 -0.06 4.27 -10.78
C ALA A 227 0.69 4.53 -12.10
N ARG A 228 0.54 3.63 -13.09
CA ARG A 228 1.10 3.76 -14.45
C ARG A 228 0.11 4.36 -15.45
N GLY A 229 -1.06 4.81 -15.01
CA GLY A 229 -2.03 5.48 -15.86
C GLY A 229 -3.00 4.57 -16.59
N GLU A 230 -3.11 3.28 -16.20
CA GLU A 230 -4.20 2.45 -16.70
C GLU A 230 -5.56 2.97 -16.23
N SER A 231 -6.56 2.85 -17.10
CA SER A 231 -7.90 3.34 -16.80
C SER A 231 -8.75 2.30 -16.08
N GLU A 232 -9.65 2.75 -15.22
CA GLU A 232 -10.64 1.88 -14.58
C GLU A 232 -11.45 1.08 -15.60
N GLN A 233 -11.79 1.67 -16.75
CA GLN A 233 -12.50 0.97 -17.84
C GLN A 233 -11.71 -0.24 -18.33
N ARG A 234 -10.40 -0.10 -18.53
CA ARG A 234 -9.52 -1.18 -18.96
C ARG A 234 -9.22 -2.18 -17.84
N ILE A 235 -9.15 -1.74 -16.59
CA ILE A 235 -8.98 -2.66 -15.45
C ILE A 235 -10.21 -3.57 -15.30
N TYR A 236 -11.41 -2.99 -15.27
CA TYR A 236 -12.65 -3.75 -15.13
C TYR A 236 -12.98 -4.56 -16.39
N GLY A 237 -12.64 -4.04 -17.56
CA GLY A 237 -12.84 -4.72 -18.84
C GLY A 237 -11.95 -5.95 -19.06
N LEU A 238 -10.87 -6.10 -18.29
CA LEU A 238 -9.83 -7.09 -18.56
C LEU A 238 -10.36 -8.53 -18.52
N SER A 239 -11.34 -8.83 -17.65
CA SER A 239 -11.94 -10.16 -17.60
C SER A 239 -12.79 -10.51 -18.83
N ALA A 240 -13.16 -9.50 -19.63
CA ALA A 240 -13.96 -9.60 -20.85
C ALA A 240 -13.22 -9.03 -22.07
N TRP A 241 -11.88 -9.03 -22.05
CA TRP A 241 -11.04 -8.33 -23.03
C TRP A 241 -11.32 -8.72 -24.50
N ARG A 242 -11.83 -9.93 -24.76
CA ARG A 242 -12.14 -10.42 -26.12
C ARG A 242 -13.24 -9.59 -26.79
N GLU A 243 -14.19 -9.07 -26.04
CA GLU A 243 -15.28 -8.23 -26.55
C GLU A 243 -14.99 -6.73 -26.42
N ALA A 244 -14.01 -6.37 -25.60
CA ALA A 244 -13.64 -4.98 -25.36
C ALA A 244 -12.92 -4.35 -26.58
N PRO A 245 -13.36 -3.16 -27.05
CA PRO A 245 -12.84 -2.53 -28.26
C PRO A 245 -11.55 -1.73 -28.04
N TYR A 246 -11.12 -1.53 -26.80
CA TYR A 246 -10.05 -0.62 -26.42
C TYR A 246 -8.70 -1.31 -26.14
N TYR A 247 -8.59 -2.62 -26.39
CA TYR A 247 -7.29 -3.31 -26.39
C TYR A 247 -6.72 -3.43 -27.80
N THR A 248 -5.43 -3.14 -27.95
CA THR A 248 -4.71 -3.24 -29.22
C THR A 248 -4.56 -4.69 -29.69
N LYS A 249 -4.17 -4.90 -30.94
CA LYS A 249 -3.91 -6.25 -31.46
C LYS A 249 -2.79 -6.98 -30.68
N ALA A 250 -1.72 -6.26 -30.33
CA ALA A 250 -0.62 -6.80 -29.54
C ALA A 250 -1.07 -7.19 -28.12
N GLU A 251 -1.84 -6.32 -27.45
CA GLU A 251 -2.42 -6.62 -26.14
C GLU A 251 -3.31 -7.85 -26.18
N ARG A 252 -4.19 -7.94 -27.18
CA ARG A 252 -5.08 -9.10 -27.37
C ARG A 252 -4.31 -10.39 -27.62
N ALA A 253 -3.23 -10.33 -28.39
CA ALA A 253 -2.37 -11.49 -28.64
C ALA A 253 -1.68 -11.97 -27.36
N VAL A 254 -1.13 -11.07 -26.55
CA VAL A 254 -0.46 -11.46 -25.30
C VAL A 254 -1.44 -11.89 -24.21
N LEU A 255 -2.65 -11.32 -24.16
CA LEU A 255 -3.71 -11.77 -23.25
C LEU A 255 -4.20 -13.18 -23.61
N ALA A 256 -4.35 -13.49 -24.90
CA ALA A 256 -4.66 -14.85 -25.36
C ALA A 256 -3.54 -15.84 -25.00
N TRP A 257 -2.28 -15.44 -25.21
CA TRP A 257 -1.11 -16.22 -24.83
C TRP A 257 -1.07 -16.49 -23.32
N THR A 258 -1.31 -15.44 -22.51
CA THR A 258 -1.36 -15.51 -21.04
C THR A 258 -2.41 -16.51 -20.57
N GLU A 259 -3.63 -16.48 -21.13
CA GLU A 259 -4.69 -17.44 -20.82
C GLU A 259 -4.26 -18.88 -21.15
N ALA A 260 -3.76 -19.10 -22.36
CA ALA A 260 -3.38 -20.44 -22.83
C ALA A 260 -2.24 -21.06 -22.00
N VAL A 261 -1.23 -20.27 -21.64
CA VAL A 261 -0.11 -20.73 -20.81
C VAL A 261 -0.53 -20.92 -19.35
N THR A 262 -1.37 -20.03 -18.80
CA THR A 262 -1.86 -20.16 -17.41
C THR A 262 -2.74 -21.39 -17.24
N GLN A 263 -3.55 -21.72 -18.25
CA GLN A 263 -4.47 -22.86 -18.25
C GLN A 263 -3.98 -24.03 -19.10
N ILE A 264 -2.66 -24.23 -19.19
CA ILE A 264 -2.03 -25.23 -20.08
C ILE A 264 -2.50 -26.67 -19.84
N SER A 265 -3.04 -26.97 -18.65
CA SER A 265 -3.67 -28.26 -18.35
C SER A 265 -4.92 -28.53 -19.19
N ASP A 266 -5.67 -27.47 -19.48
CA ASP A 266 -6.98 -27.54 -20.14
C ASP A 266 -6.94 -26.96 -21.57
N HIS A 267 -5.91 -26.19 -21.89
CA HIS A 267 -5.75 -25.49 -23.15
C HIS A 267 -4.45 -25.90 -23.84
N LYS A 268 -4.49 -25.99 -25.16
CA LYS A 268 -3.28 -26.14 -25.98
C LYS A 268 -2.84 -24.77 -26.45
N VAL A 269 -1.53 -24.53 -26.42
CA VAL A 269 -0.92 -23.47 -27.20
C VAL A 269 -0.84 -23.98 -28.64
N THR A 270 -1.69 -23.47 -29.53
CA THR A 270 -1.66 -23.87 -30.94
C THR A 270 -0.61 -23.08 -31.72
N ASP A 271 -0.16 -23.63 -32.85
CA ASP A 271 0.79 -22.95 -33.74
C ASP A 271 0.21 -21.62 -34.23
N GLU A 272 -1.10 -21.52 -34.46
CA GLU A 272 -1.74 -20.26 -34.86
C GLU A 272 -1.66 -19.18 -33.77
N LEU A 273 -1.83 -19.57 -32.50
CA LEU A 273 -1.71 -18.65 -31.37
C LEU A 273 -0.25 -18.20 -31.19
N TYR A 274 0.70 -19.14 -31.32
CA TYR A 274 2.12 -18.83 -31.29
C TYR A 274 2.50 -17.85 -32.42
N ASP A 275 2.09 -18.13 -33.65
CA ASP A 275 2.34 -17.28 -34.81
C ASP A 275 1.72 -15.89 -34.65
N GLU A 276 0.48 -15.79 -34.15
CA GLU A 276 -0.15 -14.50 -33.89
C GLU A 276 0.62 -13.70 -32.84
N MET A 277 1.01 -14.33 -31.74
CA MET A 277 1.78 -13.65 -30.69
C MET A 277 3.16 -13.21 -31.24
N ARG A 278 3.83 -14.04 -32.06
CA ARG A 278 5.13 -13.72 -32.66
C ARG A 278 5.10 -12.60 -33.69
N ARG A 279 3.93 -12.22 -34.22
CA ARG A 279 3.78 -11.01 -35.05
C ARG A 279 4.03 -9.72 -34.26
N HIS A 280 3.82 -9.74 -32.95
CA HIS A 280 3.92 -8.55 -32.09
C HIS A 280 5.11 -8.58 -31.14
N PHE A 281 5.56 -9.76 -30.72
CA PHE A 281 6.61 -9.91 -29.71
C PHE A 281 7.76 -10.81 -30.19
N THR A 282 9.00 -10.44 -29.84
CA THR A 282 10.21 -11.25 -30.08
C THR A 282 10.23 -12.47 -29.17
N GLU A 283 10.88 -13.56 -29.56
CA GLU A 283 10.96 -14.79 -28.73
C GLU A 283 11.44 -14.52 -27.30
N LYS A 284 12.37 -13.57 -27.13
CA LYS A 284 12.84 -13.16 -25.80
C LYS A 284 11.73 -12.56 -24.92
N GLN A 285 10.79 -11.82 -25.52
CA GLN A 285 9.64 -11.24 -24.80
C GLN A 285 8.54 -12.29 -24.51
N VAL A 286 8.58 -13.44 -25.18
CA VAL A 286 7.61 -14.55 -25.01
C VAL A 286 7.98 -15.44 -23.85
N VAL A 287 9.28 -15.58 -23.61
CA VAL A 287 9.88 -16.29 -22.47
C VAL A 287 9.84 -15.40 -21.23
#